data_AF-A0A0Q5YT61-F1
#
_entry.id   AF-A0A0Q5YT61-F1
#
_cell.length_a   1.000
_cell.length_b   1.000
_cell.length_c   1.000
_cell.angle_alpha   90.00
_cell.angle_beta   90.00
_cell.angle_gamma   90.00
#
_symmetry.space_group_name_H-M   'P 1'
#
loop_
_entity.id
_entity.type
_entity.pdbx_description
1 polymer ?
#
loop_
_entity_poly.entity_id
_entity_poly.type
_entity_poly.pdbx_seq_one_letter_code
_entity_poly.pdbx_strand_id
1 'polypeptide(L)'
;MATDATFPSLCEVVTLKLRPEERATLRATAAGLGVGPSSYAADAVRRALGTERRRPLPQPRSARTEAVREATGALGRLGNLINQIARRTNQGQPVQAAELAAIRAALAAIDARLCTALEA
;
A
#
# COMPACT_ATOMS: atom_id res chain seq x y z
N MET A 1 3.17 36.18 14.58
CA MET A 1 4.20 35.82 13.59
C MET A 1 4.35 34.31 13.63
N ALA A 2 3.73 33.60 12.68
CA ALA A 2 3.87 32.15 12.57
C ALA A 2 5.11 31.86 11.72
N THR A 3 6.07 31.16 12.31
CA THR A 3 7.26 30.63 11.64
C THR A 3 6.84 29.59 10.62
N ASP A 4 6.93 29.95 9.34
CA ASP A 4 6.78 29.05 8.22
C ASP A 4 8.01 28.14 8.17
N ALA A 5 7.89 26.96 8.77
CA ALA A 5 8.94 25.96 8.76
C ALA A 5 9.02 25.34 7.35
N THR A 6 9.77 25.99 6.47
CA THR A 6 10.12 25.43 5.17
C THR A 6 11.00 24.20 5.40
N PHE A 7 10.41 23.01 5.36
CA PHE A 7 11.19 21.77 5.32
C PHE A 7 12.14 21.87 4.11
N PRO A 8 13.47 21.70 4.29
CA PRO A 8 14.38 21.72 3.16
C PRO A 8 13.94 20.61 2.18
N SER A 9 13.79 20.96 0.91
CA SER A 9 13.48 19.98 -0.12
C SER A 9 14.58 18.92 -0.10
N LEU A 10 14.24 17.71 0.33
CA LEU A 10 15.19 16.60 0.46
C LEU A 10 15.80 16.20 -0.89
N CYS A 11 15.20 16.63 -2.01
CA CYS A 11 15.64 16.37 -3.38
C CYS A 11 15.26 17.55 -4.29
N GLU A 12 16.02 17.73 -5.37
CA GLU A 12 15.72 18.64 -6.48
C GLU A 12 15.13 17.87 -7.68
N VAL A 13 14.25 18.50 -8.45
CA VAL A 13 13.64 17.91 -9.65
C VAL A 13 14.50 18.20 -10.86
N VAL A 14 14.93 17.15 -11.56
CA VAL A 14 15.64 17.24 -12.84
C VAL A 14 14.73 16.78 -13.96
N THR A 15 14.60 17.60 -15.01
CA THR A 15 13.84 17.25 -16.22
C THR A 15 14.78 16.70 -17.30
N LEU A 16 14.47 15.52 -17.83
CA LEU A 16 15.22 14.88 -18.91
C LEU A 16 14.54 15.13 -20.26
N LYS A 17 15.31 15.55 -21.27
CA LYS A 17 14.85 15.58 -22.66
C LYS A 17 15.09 14.20 -23.28
N LEU A 18 14.00 13.46 -23.50
CA LEU A 18 14.02 12.13 -24.11
C LEU A 18 13.22 12.15 -25.41
N ARG A 19 13.68 11.40 -26.41
CA ARG A 19 12.88 11.09 -27.59
C ARG A 19 11.72 10.15 -27.22
N PRO A 20 10.63 10.11 -27.99
CA PRO A 20 9.48 9.26 -27.69
C PRO A 20 9.82 7.78 -27.48
N GLU A 21 10.72 7.23 -28.31
CA GLU A 21 11.20 5.85 -28.25
C GLU A 21 12.01 5.56 -26.98
N GLU A 22 12.85 6.50 -26.54
CA GLU A 22 13.62 6.39 -25.31
C GLU A 22 12.70 6.41 -24.08
N ARG A 23 11.67 7.28 -24.10
CA ARG A 23 10.66 7.35 -23.05
C ARG A 23 9.84 6.06 -22.95
N ALA A 24 9.49 5.46 -24.08
CA ALA A 24 8.78 4.18 -24.12
C ALA A 24 9.65 3.05 -23.54
N THR A 25 10.91 2.97 -23.96
CA THR A 25 11.89 1.99 -23.47
C THR A 25 12.12 2.12 -21.96
N LEU A 26 12.26 3.35 -21.46
CA LEU A 26 12.41 3.62 -20.03
C LEU A 26 11.20 3.13 -19.23
N ARG A 27 9.99 3.40 -19.71
CA ARG A 27 8.75 2.93 -19.05
C ARG A 27 8.63 1.41 -19.03
N ALA A 28 8.91 0.76 -20.16
CA ALA A 28 8.85 -0.69 -20.27
C ALA A 28 9.88 -1.36 -19.34
N THR A 29 11.10 -0.83 -19.30
CA THR A 29 12.17 -1.35 -18.43
C THR A 29 11.84 -1.17 -16.96
N ALA A 30 11.36 0.01 -16.58
CA ALA A 30 10.94 0.29 -15.21
C ALA A 30 9.78 -0.63 -14.78
N ALA A 31 8.80 -0.85 -15.66
CA ALA A 31 7.69 -1.77 -15.42
C ALA A 31 8.16 -3.22 -15.24
N GLY A 32 9.07 -3.71 -16.10
CA GLY A 32 9.64 -5.05 -15.98
C GLY A 32 10.42 -5.29 -14.68
N LEU A 33 10.95 -4.21 -14.08
CA LEU A 33 11.64 -4.24 -12.78
C LEU A 33 10.71 -3.94 -11.59
N GLY A 34 9.41 -3.71 -11.83
CA GLY A 34 8.45 -3.37 -10.78
C GLY A 34 8.75 -2.03 -10.09
N VAL A 35 9.37 -1.07 -10.79
CA VAL A 35 9.72 0.25 -10.25
C VAL A 35 9.10 1.38 -11.07
N GLY A 36 8.89 2.54 -10.46
CA GLY A 36 8.40 3.72 -11.17
C GLY A 36 9.44 4.29 -12.15
N PRO A 37 9.03 4.84 -13.32
CA PRO A 37 9.92 5.41 -14.34
C PRO A 37 10.93 6.43 -13.78
N SER A 38 10.47 7.37 -12.95
CA SER A 38 11.33 8.40 -12.34
C SER A 38 12.33 7.79 -11.35
N SER A 39 11.94 6.73 -10.65
CA SER A 39 12.85 6.06 -9.72
C SER A 39 13.90 5.24 -10.46
N TYR A 40 13.52 4.58 -11.56
CA TYR A 40 14.47 3.91 -12.45
C TYR A 40 15.50 4.90 -13.00
N ALA A 41 15.05 6.07 -13.49
CA ALA A 41 15.93 7.12 -13.99
C ALA A 41 16.86 7.66 -12.89
N ALA A 42 16.34 7.94 -11.70
CA ALA A 42 17.13 8.41 -10.56
C ALA A 42 18.18 7.37 -10.13
N ASP A 43 17.85 6.08 -10.15
CA ASP A 43 18.80 5.02 -9.83
C ASP A 43 19.88 4.88 -10.90
N ALA A 44 19.54 5.02 -12.20
CA ALA A 44 20.52 5.04 -13.28
C ALA A 44 21.51 6.21 -13.13
N VAL A 45 21.02 7.41 -12.82
CA VAL A 45 21.87 8.58 -12.53
C VAL A 45 22.76 8.34 -11.31
N ARG A 46 22.20 7.80 -10.21
CA ARG A 46 22.98 7.47 -9.01
C ARG A 46 24.11 6.48 -9.28
N ARG A 47 23.84 5.42 -10.05
CA ARG A 47 24.87 4.45 -10.49
C ARG A 47 25.97 5.14 -11.30
N ALA A 48 25.60 6.01 -12.24
CA ALA A 48 26.57 6.77 -13.03
C ALA A 48 27.44 7.70 -12.16
N LEU A 49 26.87 8.23 -11.07
CA LEU A 49 27.59 9.05 -10.09
C LEU A 49 28.37 8.23 -9.05
N GLY A 50 28.31 6.89 -9.08
CA GLY A 50 28.92 6.04 -8.04
C GLY A 50 28.28 6.20 -6.65
N THR A 51 27.03 6.66 -6.60
CA THR A 51 26.30 6.88 -5.35
C THR A 51 25.23 5.83 -5.15
N GLU A 52 24.99 5.46 -3.89
CA GLU A 52 23.90 4.55 -3.53
C GLU A 52 22.72 5.29 -2.94
N ARG A 53 21.54 4.71 -3.15
CA ARG A 53 20.29 5.26 -2.66
C ARG A 53 20.17 5.04 -1.15
N ARG A 54 20.07 6.13 -0.37
CA ARG A 54 19.94 6.05 1.11
C ARG A 54 18.60 5.49 1.62
N ARG A 55 17.55 5.44 0.78
CA ARG A 55 16.25 4.87 1.16
C ARG A 55 15.68 3.99 0.05
N PRO A 56 15.05 2.85 0.37
CA PRO A 56 14.39 2.00 -0.64
C PRO A 56 13.36 2.80 -1.44
N LEU A 57 13.12 2.40 -2.70
CA LEU A 57 12.00 2.94 -3.48
C LEU A 57 10.68 2.64 -2.76
N PRO A 58 9.70 3.55 -2.82
CA PRO A 58 8.31 3.14 -2.78
C PRO A 58 8.07 2.21 -4.00
N GLN A 59 8.01 0.91 -3.76
CA GLN A 59 7.60 -0.03 -4.79
C GLN A 59 6.07 0.10 -4.98
N PRO A 60 5.56 0.06 -6.21
CA PRO A 60 4.14 -0.14 -6.44
C PRO A 60 3.73 -1.43 -5.71
N ARG A 61 2.72 -1.32 -4.84
CA ARG A 61 2.25 -2.48 -4.09
C ARG A 61 1.70 -3.51 -5.07
N SER A 62 2.17 -4.75 -4.95
CA SER A 62 1.58 -5.86 -5.67
C SER A 62 0.11 -6.03 -5.30
N ALA A 63 -0.69 -6.66 -6.17
CA ALA A 63 -2.08 -7.00 -5.87
C ALA A 63 -2.19 -7.78 -4.55
N ARG A 64 -1.22 -8.67 -4.27
CA ARG A 64 -1.09 -9.40 -3.01
C ARG A 64 -0.85 -8.46 -1.81
N THR A 65 0.08 -7.51 -1.93
CA THR A 65 0.36 -6.55 -0.85
C THR A 65 -0.84 -5.68 -0.53
N GLU A 66 -1.59 -5.24 -1.54
CA GLU A 66 -2.79 -4.44 -1.32
C GLU A 66 -3.92 -5.28 -0.71
N ALA A 67 -4.10 -6.52 -1.16
CA ALA A 67 -5.08 -7.44 -0.57
C ALA A 67 -4.80 -7.73 0.91
N VAL A 68 -3.54 -7.96 1.29
CA VAL A 68 -3.14 -8.14 2.69
C VAL A 68 -3.43 -6.89 3.52
N ARG A 69 -3.15 -5.70 2.99
CA ARG A 69 -3.45 -4.44 3.67
C ARG A 69 -4.95 -4.26 3.90
N GLU A 70 -5.76 -4.50 2.86
CA GLU A 70 -7.23 -4.43 2.94
C GLU A 70 -7.77 -5.42 3.96
N ALA A 71 -7.31 -6.67 3.92
CA ALA A 71 -7.68 -7.72 4.87
C ALA A 71 -7.32 -7.33 6.31
N THR A 72 -6.11 -6.78 6.53
CA THR A 72 -5.68 -6.31 7.85
C THR A 72 -6.60 -5.21 8.39
N GLY A 73 -6.96 -4.24 7.55
CA GLY A 73 -7.90 -3.17 7.92
C GLY A 73 -9.30 -3.71 8.22
N ALA A 74 -9.76 -4.70 7.46
CA ALA A 74 -11.05 -5.36 7.69
C ALA A 74 -11.07 -6.16 8.99
N LEU A 75 -10.00 -6.90 9.31
CA LEU A 75 -9.83 -7.61 10.57
C LEU A 75 -9.85 -6.66 11.78
N GLY A 76 -9.24 -5.48 11.67
CA GLY A 76 -9.32 -4.46 12.72
C GLY A 76 -10.75 -4.00 13.01
N ARG A 77 -11.55 -3.79 11.96
CA ARG A 77 -12.99 -3.46 12.11
C ARG A 77 -13.78 -4.62 12.73
N LEU A 78 -13.48 -5.85 12.33
CA LEU A 78 -14.11 -7.04 12.87
C LEU A 78 -13.78 -7.22 14.37
N GLY A 79 -12.53 -7.02 14.76
CA GLY A 79 -12.10 -7.04 16.16
C GLY A 79 -12.82 -6.00 17.00
N ASN A 80 -13.01 -4.79 16.48
CA ASN A 80 -13.80 -3.75 17.15
C ASN A 80 -15.26 -4.18 17.37
N LEU A 81 -15.89 -4.79 16.38
CA LEU A 81 -17.27 -5.28 16.49
C LEU A 81 -17.37 -6.41 17.53
N ILE A 82 -16.44 -7.37 17.51
CA ILE A 82 -16.38 -8.44 18.51
C ILE A 82 -16.20 -7.86 19.92
N ASN A 83 -15.31 -6.88 20.09
CA ASN A 83 -15.09 -6.23 21.38
C ASN A 83 -16.34 -5.49 21.87
N GLN A 84 -17.11 -4.87 20.97
CA GLN A 84 -18.39 -4.23 21.32
C GLN A 84 -19.45 -5.25 21.75
N ILE A 85 -19.54 -6.39 21.07
CA ILE A 85 -20.43 -7.50 21.48
C ILE A 85 -20.01 -7.98 22.87
N ALA A 86 -18.73 -8.31 23.06
CA ALA A 86 -18.22 -8.79 24.34
C ALA A 86 -18.53 -7.84 25.50
N ARG A 87 -18.35 -6.53 25.30
CA ARG A 87 -18.70 -5.51 26.31
C ARG A 87 -20.19 -5.54 26.68
N ARG A 88 -21.08 -5.60 25.69
CA ARG A 88 -22.54 -5.66 25.90
C ARG A 88 -22.95 -6.96 26.58
N THR A 89 -22.36 -8.08 26.17
CA THR A 89 -22.61 -9.39 26.79
C THR A 89 -22.16 -9.43 28.25
N ASN A 90 -21.02 -8.83 28.58
CA ASN A 90 -20.58 -8.68 29.96
C ASN A 90 -21.51 -7.78 30.79
N GLN A 91 -22.30 -6.91 30.16
CA GLN A 91 -23.35 -6.10 30.79
C GLN A 91 -24.70 -6.82 30.87
N GLY A 92 -24.76 -8.12 30.53
CA GLY A 92 -25.96 -8.94 30.58
C GLY A 92 -26.84 -8.88 29.32
N GLN A 93 -26.40 -8.22 28.25
CA GLN A 93 -27.15 -8.21 26.99
C GLN A 93 -26.89 -9.47 26.16
N PRO A 94 -27.91 -10.14 25.61
CA PRO A 94 -27.70 -11.32 24.78
C PRO A 94 -27.04 -10.96 23.45
N VAL A 95 -26.19 -11.85 22.95
CA VAL A 95 -25.61 -11.75 21.59
C VAL A 95 -26.71 -11.98 20.56
N GLN A 96 -26.80 -11.11 19.56
CA GLN A 96 -27.84 -11.22 18.54
C GLN A 96 -27.36 -12.11 17.37
N ALA A 97 -28.25 -12.94 16.82
CA ALA A 97 -27.92 -13.80 15.68
C ALA A 97 -27.46 -12.99 14.44
N ALA A 98 -28.01 -11.79 14.24
CA ALA A 98 -27.61 -10.89 13.17
C ALA A 98 -26.14 -10.42 13.29
N GLU A 99 -25.64 -10.26 14.51
CA GLU A 99 -24.25 -9.84 14.77
C GLU A 99 -23.26 -10.96 14.43
N LEU A 100 -23.62 -12.20 14.79
CA LEU A 100 -22.85 -13.39 14.41
C LEU A 100 -22.87 -13.62 12.89
N ALA A 101 -24.00 -13.37 12.23
CA ALA A 101 -24.11 -13.44 10.77
C ALA A 101 -23.22 -12.38 10.09
N ALA A 102 -23.19 -11.15 10.62
CA ALA A 102 -22.31 -10.09 10.12
C ALA A 102 -20.82 -10.44 10.26
N ILE A 103 -20.43 -11.05 11.38
CA ILE A 103 -19.05 -11.53 11.59
C ILE A 103 -18.68 -12.60 10.55
N ARG A 104 -19.55 -13.59 10.35
CA ARG A 104 -19.32 -14.67 9.38
C ARG A 104 -19.21 -14.13 7.95
N ALA A 105 -20.09 -13.21 7.56
CA ALA A 105 -20.06 -12.58 6.25
C ALA A 105 -18.77 -11.77 6.03
N ALA A 106 -18.33 -11.01 7.03
CA ALA A 106 -17.09 -10.25 6.96
C ALA A 106 -15.85 -11.15 6.81
N LEU A 107 -15.79 -12.26 7.55
CA LEU A 107 -14.71 -13.25 7.43
C LEU A 107 -14.68 -13.88 6.03
N ALA A 108 -15.83 -14.29 5.50
CA ALA A 108 -15.93 -14.86 4.16
C ALA A 108 -15.48 -13.87 3.07
N ALA A 109 -15.81 -12.58 3.21
CA ALA A 109 -15.36 -11.54 2.28
C ALA A 109 -13.84 -11.32 2.32
N ILE A 110 -13.24 -11.36 3.52
CA ILE A 110 -11.78 -11.25 3.68
C ILE A 110 -11.09 -12.44 3.04
N ASP A 111 -11.58 -13.65 3.30
CA ASP A 111 -11.03 -14.89 2.76
C ASP A 111 -11.08 -14.90 1.23
N ALA A 112 -12.26 -14.62 0.64
CA ALA A 112 -12.43 -14.54 -0.81
C ALA A 112 -11.46 -13.54 -1.46
N ARG A 113 -11.30 -12.35 -0.85
CA ARG A 113 -10.39 -11.31 -1.35
C ARG A 113 -8.92 -11.74 -1.34
N LEU A 114 -8.51 -12.46 -0.29
CA LEU A 114 -7.16 -12.98 -0.17
C LEU A 114 -6.91 -14.13 -1.16
N CYS A 115 -7.84 -15.08 -1.30
CA CYS A 115 -7.74 -16.16 -2.28
C CYS A 115 -7.56 -15.63 -3.70
N THR A 116 -8.41 -14.69 -4.14
CA THR A 116 -8.28 -14.05 -5.46
C THR A 116 -6.93 -13.37 -5.66
N ALA A 117 -6.34 -12.79 -4.60
CA ALA A 117 -5.03 -12.13 -4.69
C ALA A 117 -3.83 -13.07 -4.59
N LEU A 118 -4.05 -14.31 -4.13
CA LEU A 118 -3.03 -15.35 -4.09
C LEU A 118 -2.98 -16.17 -5.38
N GLU A 119 -4.12 -16.29 -6.07
CA GLU A 119 -4.27 -16.94 -7.38
C GLU A 119 -3.88 -16.05 -8.56
N ALA A 120 -3.82 -14.73 -8.36
CA ALA A 120 -3.39 -13.72 -9.33
C ALA A 120 -1.88 -13.44 -9.28
#